data_AF-A0ABC8WAJ1-F1
#
_entry.id   AF-A0ABC8WAJ1-F1
#
_cell.length_a   1.000
_cell.length_b   1.000
_cell.length_c   1.000
_cell.angle_alpha   90.00
_cell.angle_beta   90.00
_cell.angle_gamma   90.00
#
_symmetry.space_group_name_H-M   'P 1'
#
loop_
_entity.id
_entity.type
_entity.pdbx_description
1 polymer ?
#
loop_
_entity_poly.entity_id
_entity_poly.type
_entity_poly.pdbx_seq_one_letter_code
_entity_poly.pdbx_strand_id
1 'polypeptide(L)'
;MEGIFSDRIPLPPPHMDEDERRRRGSGGEDLISGLPDDVLHDILVRLGCARAAARTSVLSRRWRPVWKHMPELLLVSPSPPPGPAPASFLDAVDGALAGCLAPALDRLAISLSADSDLRAPARRVAPWLRFAAERVAGKICLIVPPPLALSLPPRPRAPLEEAELELPACGGAKAIALKPQTTWRLRPPPSGLFAALTALKINGGRMEGGELSTLVCAQCPRLIDLNLSIHLVAVADVSIRSDSLHSLRFQANNTRRLEVVAPRLEVLTLTESIQAHVSAPKLAKLVWLGGAYDPRNHRFLDVSRRLKLLDIGLNSPAPSLMRQFDEVSVLRIETFILQGAAGYQRFLNETKIPPKCKVLGLSLFVNRHGLTPVILHLLRSCNGTRKFSLTLFDLKDSWTHPCPSSCPCCSEESHRIDNIDLESLDEIEINSYKVSHKDLEFLEMLSRCNAKFLKKLVINYKMSITPPETKEVCEKVRSMYRSEVEVEFYLFPDGPDGRRVRFD
;
A
#
# COMPACT_ATOMS: atom_id res chain seq x y z
N MET A 1 -58.36 -85.19 26.55
CA MET A 1 -57.20 -84.30 26.34
C MET A 1 -57.70 -82.92 26.72
N GLU A 2 -57.36 -82.51 27.94
CA GLU A 2 -57.83 -81.29 28.60
C GLU A 2 -57.27 -80.03 27.96
N GLY A 3 -57.98 -78.91 28.11
CA GLY A 3 -57.46 -77.57 27.82
C GLY A 3 -58.55 -76.51 27.77
N ILE A 4 -58.97 -76.04 28.95
CA ILE A 4 -60.02 -75.06 29.22
C ILE A 4 -59.53 -73.61 29.04
N PHE A 5 -60.45 -72.75 28.55
CA PHE A 5 -60.57 -71.29 28.58
C PHE A 5 -59.61 -70.43 29.42
N SER A 6 -59.19 -69.27 28.86
CA SER A 6 -59.40 -67.96 29.51
C SER A 6 -59.23 -66.78 28.54
N ASP A 7 -60.31 -66.00 28.39
CA ASP A 7 -60.39 -64.68 27.76
C ASP A 7 -59.59 -63.61 28.54
N ARG A 8 -58.91 -62.71 27.83
CA ARG A 8 -58.56 -61.37 28.35
C ARG A 8 -58.76 -60.29 27.28
N ILE A 9 -59.80 -59.49 27.51
CA ILE A 9 -60.11 -58.25 26.80
C ILE A 9 -59.10 -57.16 27.21
N PRO A 10 -58.49 -56.40 26.28
CA PRO A 10 -57.77 -55.17 26.61
C PRO A 10 -58.72 -53.97 26.70
N LEU A 11 -58.61 -53.20 27.79
CA LEU A 11 -59.33 -51.94 28.04
C LEU A 11 -58.96 -50.85 27.02
N PRO A 12 -59.86 -49.91 26.68
CA PRO A 12 -59.50 -48.73 25.91
C PRO A 12 -58.65 -47.75 26.74
N PRO A 13 -57.74 -46.98 26.11
CA PRO A 13 -56.92 -45.98 26.81
C PRO A 13 -57.77 -44.79 27.29
N PRO A 14 -57.35 -44.09 28.37
CA PRO A 14 -58.08 -42.98 28.92
C PRO A 14 -58.12 -41.79 27.95
N HIS A 15 -59.27 -41.12 27.92
CA HIS A 15 -59.52 -39.91 27.16
C HIS A 15 -58.65 -38.78 27.74
N MET A 16 -57.50 -38.52 27.11
CA MET A 16 -56.65 -37.36 27.44
C MET A 16 -57.33 -36.09 26.89
N ASP A 17 -57.57 -35.13 27.77
CA ASP A 17 -58.21 -33.83 27.46
C ASP A 17 -57.52 -33.10 26.30
N GLU A 18 -58.31 -32.64 25.33
CA GLU A 18 -57.82 -31.84 24.18
C GLU A 18 -57.12 -30.54 24.61
N ASP A 19 -57.34 -30.09 25.84
CA ASP A 19 -56.70 -28.90 26.42
C ASP A 19 -55.22 -29.09 26.77
N GLU A 20 -54.74 -30.33 27.01
CA GLU A 20 -53.30 -30.59 27.18
C GLU A 20 -52.55 -30.64 25.84
N ARG A 21 -53.22 -31.03 24.74
CA ARG A 21 -52.63 -30.95 23.39
C ARG A 21 -52.42 -29.51 22.94
N ARG A 22 -53.25 -28.57 23.37
CA ARG A 22 -53.09 -27.14 23.04
C ARG A 22 -51.94 -26.45 23.78
N ARG A 23 -51.49 -27.00 24.92
CA ARG A 23 -50.41 -26.37 25.72
C ARG A 23 -48.99 -26.82 25.37
N ARG A 24 -48.81 -27.82 24.50
CA ARG A 24 -47.50 -28.25 23.97
C ARG A 24 -47.21 -27.77 22.54
N GLY A 25 -48.00 -26.82 22.04
CA GLY A 25 -47.87 -26.22 20.72
C GLY A 25 -47.29 -24.80 20.70
N SER A 26 -46.66 -24.34 21.77
CA SER A 26 -45.88 -23.08 21.72
C SER A 26 -44.50 -23.37 21.11
N GLY A 27 -44.48 -23.75 19.83
CA GLY A 27 -43.28 -23.54 19.02
C GLY A 27 -42.98 -22.05 19.06
N GLY A 28 -41.80 -21.69 19.59
CA GLY A 28 -41.42 -20.29 19.79
C GLY A 28 -41.74 -19.47 18.54
N GLU A 29 -42.53 -18.41 18.72
CA GLU A 29 -42.96 -17.55 17.61
C GLU A 29 -41.73 -17.09 16.82
N ASP A 30 -41.76 -17.29 15.51
CA ASP A 30 -40.68 -16.87 14.62
C ASP A 30 -40.73 -15.35 14.42
N LEU A 31 -40.25 -14.63 15.43
CA LEU A 31 -40.21 -13.17 15.46
C LEU A 31 -39.24 -12.60 14.42
N ILE A 32 -38.26 -13.39 13.98
CA ILE A 32 -37.23 -12.98 13.01
C ILE A 32 -37.81 -12.97 11.59
N SER A 33 -38.63 -13.95 11.23
CA SER A 33 -39.38 -13.95 9.96
C SER A 33 -40.48 -12.89 9.93
N GLY A 34 -40.98 -12.45 11.08
CA GLY A 34 -42.08 -11.48 11.20
C GLY A 34 -41.69 -10.01 11.05
N LEU A 35 -40.40 -9.68 11.01
CA LEU A 35 -39.94 -8.29 10.97
C LEU A 35 -40.45 -7.52 9.72
N PRO A 36 -40.77 -6.22 9.85
CA PRO A 36 -41.01 -5.31 8.74
C PRO A 36 -39.78 -5.16 7.81
N ASP A 37 -40.03 -4.96 6.52
CA ASP A 37 -38.96 -4.94 5.50
C ASP A 37 -37.97 -3.78 5.68
N ASP A 38 -38.39 -2.66 6.26
CA ASP A 38 -37.55 -1.50 6.64
C ASP A 38 -36.58 -1.86 7.78
N VAL A 39 -37.05 -2.57 8.81
CA VAL A 39 -36.20 -3.06 9.90
C VAL A 39 -35.22 -4.11 9.39
N LEU A 40 -35.67 -5.00 8.50
CA LEU A 40 -34.80 -5.96 7.83
C LEU A 40 -33.72 -5.24 7.01
N HIS A 41 -34.11 -4.23 6.23
CA HIS A 41 -33.18 -3.43 5.45
C HIS A 41 -32.11 -2.78 6.35
N ASP A 42 -32.50 -2.19 7.47
CA ASP A 42 -31.57 -1.59 8.44
C ASP A 42 -30.60 -2.61 9.05
N ILE A 43 -31.08 -3.81 9.40
CA ILE A 43 -30.24 -4.91 9.89
C ILE A 43 -29.22 -5.30 8.81
N LEU A 44 -29.67 -5.48 7.57
CA LEU A 44 -28.81 -5.93 6.46
C LEU A 44 -27.80 -4.86 6.03
N VAL A 45 -28.19 -3.58 6.01
CA VAL A 45 -27.27 -2.45 5.79
C VAL A 45 -26.17 -2.44 6.85
N ARG A 46 -26.51 -2.71 8.12
CA ARG A 46 -25.52 -2.81 9.21
C ARG A 46 -24.56 -4.00 9.07
N LEU A 47 -24.92 -5.04 8.33
CA LEU A 47 -23.98 -6.14 8.00
C LEU A 47 -22.90 -5.71 7.00
N GLY A 48 -23.10 -4.58 6.30
CA GLY A 48 -22.08 -3.93 5.47
C GLY A 48 -21.64 -4.71 4.23
N CYS A 49 -22.27 -5.86 3.90
CA CYS A 49 -22.02 -6.55 2.64
C CYS A 49 -23.19 -7.43 2.20
N ALA A 50 -23.51 -7.38 0.90
CA ALA A 50 -24.56 -8.20 0.27
C ALA A 50 -24.38 -9.71 0.49
N ARG A 51 -23.14 -10.22 0.62
CA ARG A 51 -22.91 -11.64 0.95
C ARG A 51 -23.45 -11.99 2.34
N ALA A 52 -23.12 -11.21 3.37
CA ALA A 52 -23.60 -11.48 4.71
C ALA A 52 -25.13 -11.37 4.76
N ALA A 53 -25.68 -10.37 4.06
CA ALA A 53 -27.12 -10.20 3.92
C ALA A 53 -27.81 -11.33 3.14
N ALA A 54 -27.15 -11.90 2.13
CA ALA A 54 -27.67 -13.07 1.44
C ALA A 54 -27.62 -14.32 2.36
N ARG A 55 -26.57 -14.46 3.19
CA ARG A 55 -26.44 -15.58 4.14
C ARG A 55 -27.51 -15.57 5.24
N THR A 56 -28.01 -14.40 5.64
CA THR A 56 -29.12 -14.32 6.59
C THR A 56 -30.44 -14.84 6.02
N SER A 57 -30.53 -15.12 4.71
CA SER A 57 -31.68 -15.81 4.11
C SER A 57 -31.88 -17.25 4.62
N VAL A 58 -30.89 -17.81 5.33
CA VAL A 58 -31.02 -19.09 6.04
C VAL A 58 -31.96 -18.96 7.25
N LEU A 59 -32.05 -17.77 7.84
CA LEU A 59 -32.95 -17.49 8.97
C LEU A 59 -34.41 -17.42 8.51
N SER A 60 -34.64 -16.83 7.33
CA SER A 60 -35.97 -16.75 6.72
C SER A 60 -35.87 -16.51 5.22
N ARG A 61 -36.73 -17.18 4.43
CA ARG A 61 -36.83 -16.95 2.98
C ARG A 61 -37.25 -15.51 2.65
N ARG A 62 -37.94 -14.83 3.56
CA ARG A 62 -38.35 -13.42 3.41
C ARG A 62 -37.17 -12.45 3.34
N TRP A 63 -36.01 -12.82 3.86
CA TRP A 63 -34.83 -11.94 3.86
C TRP A 63 -34.07 -12.01 2.52
N ARG A 64 -34.35 -13.03 1.71
CA ARG A 64 -33.70 -13.29 0.41
C ARG A 64 -33.92 -12.19 -0.64
N PRO A 65 -35.05 -11.49 -0.72
CA PRO A 65 -35.21 -10.36 -1.64
C PRO A 65 -34.57 -9.07 -1.12
N VAL A 66 -34.39 -8.94 0.20
CA VAL A 66 -33.99 -7.68 0.83
C VAL A 66 -32.56 -7.27 0.45
N TRP A 67 -31.64 -8.24 0.31
CA TRP A 67 -30.27 -7.92 -0.14
C TRP A 67 -30.22 -7.30 -1.55
N LYS A 68 -31.24 -7.52 -2.39
CA LYS A 68 -31.27 -7.04 -3.78
C LYS A 68 -31.36 -5.52 -3.89
N HIS A 69 -31.85 -4.85 -2.85
CA HIS A 69 -32.00 -3.39 -2.80
C HIS A 69 -30.84 -2.69 -2.07
N MET A 70 -29.82 -3.45 -1.67
CA MET A 70 -28.70 -2.92 -0.91
C MET A 70 -27.89 -1.90 -1.75
N PRO A 71 -27.48 -0.77 -1.15
CA PRO A 71 -26.67 0.24 -1.84
C PRO A 71 -25.23 -0.21 -2.09
N GLU A 72 -24.77 -1.26 -1.41
CA GLU A 72 -23.42 -1.81 -1.55
C GLU A 72 -23.39 -3.29 -1.91
N LEU A 73 -22.64 -3.62 -2.97
CA LEU A 73 -22.42 -4.98 -3.44
C LEU A 73 -20.94 -5.35 -3.33
N LEU A 74 -20.60 -6.17 -2.33
CA LEU A 74 -19.23 -6.64 -2.08
C LEU A 74 -19.11 -8.15 -2.35
N LEU A 75 -18.39 -8.49 -3.42
CA LEU A 75 -18.21 -9.82 -3.97
C LEU A 75 -16.72 -10.20 -3.94
N VAL A 76 -16.30 -10.78 -2.82
CA VAL A 76 -14.95 -11.33 -2.59
C VAL A 76 -14.95 -12.86 -2.77
N SER A 77 -14.06 -13.39 -3.61
CA SER A 77 -13.89 -14.83 -3.79
C SER A 77 -13.53 -15.47 -2.45
N PRO A 78 -14.23 -16.54 -2.03
CA PRO A 78 -13.86 -17.28 -0.82
C PRO A 78 -12.51 -17.98 -1.01
N SER A 79 -11.82 -18.23 0.10
CA SER A 79 -10.71 -19.20 0.12
C SER A 79 -11.26 -20.57 -0.25
N PRO A 80 -10.58 -21.36 -1.10
CA PRO A 80 -11.08 -22.68 -1.48
C PRO A 80 -11.25 -23.57 -0.24
N PRO A 81 -12.41 -24.23 -0.04
CA PRO A 81 -12.57 -25.24 0.99
C PRO A 81 -11.85 -26.54 0.60
N PRO A 82 -11.42 -27.37 1.57
CA PRO A 82 -11.04 -28.76 1.28
C PRO A 82 -12.32 -29.55 0.93
N GLY A 83 -12.59 -29.75 -0.36
CA GLY A 83 -13.79 -30.44 -0.84
C GLY A 83 -14.10 -30.21 -2.31
N PRO A 84 -15.20 -30.79 -2.85
CA PRO A 84 -15.57 -30.61 -4.25
C PRO A 84 -15.80 -29.13 -4.58
N ALA A 85 -15.41 -28.73 -5.79
CA ALA A 85 -15.42 -27.34 -6.20
C ALA A 85 -16.84 -26.74 -6.12
N PRO A 86 -17.04 -25.61 -5.41
CA PRO A 86 -18.31 -24.90 -5.45
C PRO A 86 -18.61 -24.41 -6.87
N ALA A 87 -19.88 -24.03 -7.13
CA ALA A 87 -20.25 -23.31 -8.35
C ALA A 87 -19.26 -22.15 -8.60
N SER A 88 -18.91 -21.92 -9.87
CA SER A 88 -17.89 -20.92 -10.24
C SER A 88 -18.21 -19.58 -9.59
N PHE A 89 -17.27 -19.02 -8.84
CA PHE A 89 -17.45 -17.70 -8.22
C PHE A 89 -17.82 -16.63 -9.25
N LEU A 90 -17.36 -16.78 -10.50
CA LEU A 90 -17.72 -15.90 -11.61
C LEU A 90 -19.22 -15.95 -11.92
N ASP A 91 -19.83 -17.13 -11.88
CA ASP A 91 -21.28 -17.29 -12.08
C ASP A 91 -22.06 -16.72 -10.90
N ALA A 92 -21.51 -16.83 -9.68
CA ALA A 92 -22.09 -16.17 -8.50
C ALA A 92 -22.04 -14.64 -8.60
N VAL A 93 -20.98 -14.08 -9.20
CA VAL A 93 -20.90 -12.63 -9.49
C VAL A 93 -21.95 -12.25 -10.53
N ASP A 94 -22.05 -12.98 -11.64
CA ASP A 94 -23.04 -12.73 -12.69
C ASP A 94 -24.47 -12.79 -12.13
N GLY A 95 -24.77 -13.82 -11.33
CA GLY A 95 -26.08 -13.97 -10.68
C GLY A 95 -26.38 -12.87 -9.65
N ALA A 96 -25.36 -12.39 -8.93
CA ALA A 96 -25.52 -11.28 -7.98
C ALA A 96 -25.79 -9.95 -8.69
N LEU A 97 -25.09 -9.66 -9.79
CA LEU A 97 -25.31 -8.46 -10.59
C LEU A 97 -26.67 -8.50 -11.28
N ALA A 98 -27.04 -9.64 -11.87
CA ALA A 98 -28.36 -9.83 -12.50
C ALA A 98 -29.51 -9.78 -11.50
N GLY A 99 -29.27 -10.20 -10.25
CA GLY A 99 -30.26 -10.18 -9.17
C GLY A 99 -30.39 -8.83 -8.44
N CYS A 100 -29.49 -7.88 -8.71
CA CYS A 100 -29.50 -6.56 -8.08
C CYS A 100 -30.66 -5.72 -8.61
N LEU A 101 -31.50 -5.22 -7.70
CA LEU A 101 -32.66 -4.37 -7.99
C LEU A 101 -32.45 -2.91 -7.54
N ALA A 102 -31.35 -2.62 -6.84
CA ALA A 102 -31.01 -1.27 -6.43
C ALA A 102 -30.90 -0.35 -7.68
N PRO A 103 -31.64 0.77 -7.73
CA PRO A 103 -31.61 1.67 -8.89
C PRO A 103 -30.25 2.34 -9.07
N ALA A 104 -29.58 2.65 -7.94
CA ALA A 104 -28.21 3.14 -7.89
C ALA A 104 -27.46 2.46 -6.73
N LEU A 105 -26.16 2.24 -6.95
CA LEU A 105 -25.23 1.67 -5.98
C LEU A 105 -24.22 2.73 -5.55
N ASP A 106 -24.00 2.82 -4.24
CA ASP A 106 -22.91 3.60 -3.67
C ASP A 106 -21.57 2.90 -3.84
N ARG A 107 -21.57 1.55 -3.83
CA ARG A 107 -20.32 0.79 -3.93
C ARG A 107 -20.48 -0.56 -4.60
N LEU A 108 -19.61 -0.84 -5.54
CA LEU A 108 -19.40 -2.17 -6.11
C LEU A 108 -17.94 -2.58 -5.90
N ALA A 109 -17.71 -3.70 -5.23
CA ALA A 109 -16.38 -4.27 -5.09
C ALA A 109 -16.37 -5.75 -5.48
N ILE A 110 -15.56 -6.10 -6.47
CA ILE A 110 -15.36 -7.48 -6.92
C ILE A 110 -13.88 -7.82 -6.74
N SER A 111 -13.58 -8.85 -5.95
CA SER A 111 -12.21 -9.30 -5.68
C SER A 111 -12.09 -10.79 -5.91
N LEU A 112 -11.24 -11.18 -6.85
CA LEU A 112 -10.96 -12.58 -7.18
C LEU A 112 -9.77 -13.10 -6.35
N SER A 113 -9.75 -14.41 -6.08
CA SER A 113 -8.63 -15.06 -5.38
C SER A 113 -7.55 -15.48 -6.36
N ALA A 114 -6.29 -15.50 -5.90
CA ALA A 114 -5.15 -15.97 -6.69
C ALA A 114 -5.07 -17.50 -6.77
N ASP A 115 -5.63 -18.20 -5.77
CA ASP A 115 -5.62 -19.67 -5.64
C ASP A 115 -6.63 -20.38 -6.54
N SER A 116 -7.62 -19.66 -7.05
CA SER A 116 -8.53 -20.24 -8.01
C SER A 116 -7.82 -20.33 -9.36
N ASP A 117 -7.72 -21.53 -9.94
CA ASP A 117 -7.35 -21.77 -11.36
C ASP A 117 -8.21 -20.99 -12.38
N LEU A 118 -9.14 -20.16 -11.89
CA LEU A 118 -9.96 -19.22 -12.63
C LEU A 118 -9.09 -18.08 -13.20
N ARG A 119 -8.58 -18.30 -14.40
CA ARG A 119 -8.24 -17.22 -15.34
C ARG A 119 -9.54 -16.51 -15.73
N ALA A 120 -10.08 -15.62 -14.89
CA ALA A 120 -11.28 -14.85 -15.23
C ALA A 120 -10.98 -14.08 -16.53
N PRO A 121 -11.62 -14.39 -17.67
CA PRO A 121 -11.24 -13.78 -18.93
C PRO A 121 -11.78 -12.35 -19.01
N ALA A 122 -11.07 -11.44 -19.68
CA ALA A 122 -11.49 -10.03 -19.81
C ALA A 122 -12.93 -9.88 -20.33
N ARG A 123 -13.35 -10.75 -21.27
CA ARG A 123 -14.72 -10.81 -21.82
C ARG A 123 -15.82 -11.02 -20.77
N ARG A 124 -15.53 -11.70 -19.65
CA ARG A 124 -16.50 -11.89 -18.55
C ARG A 124 -16.51 -10.71 -17.59
N VAL A 125 -15.39 -9.99 -17.48
CA VAL A 125 -15.27 -8.79 -16.64
C VAL A 125 -15.91 -7.56 -17.30
N ALA A 126 -15.85 -7.44 -18.63
CA ALA A 126 -16.41 -6.29 -19.34
C ALA A 126 -17.90 -6.03 -19.03
N PRO A 127 -18.81 -7.03 -19.01
CA PRO A 127 -20.19 -6.86 -18.55
C PRO A 127 -20.32 -6.30 -17.13
N TRP A 128 -19.44 -6.69 -16.21
CA TRP A 128 -19.47 -6.19 -14.82
C TRP A 128 -19.18 -4.69 -14.76
N LEU A 129 -18.23 -4.24 -15.59
CA LEU A 129 -17.92 -2.81 -15.69
C LEU A 129 -19.07 -2.04 -16.35
N ARG A 130 -19.75 -2.61 -17.36
CA ARG A 130 -20.93 -1.95 -17.97
C ARG A 130 -22.06 -1.77 -16.97
N PHE A 131 -22.37 -2.82 -16.20
CA PHE A 131 -23.30 -2.72 -15.08
C PHE A 131 -22.87 -1.61 -14.10
N ALA A 132 -21.58 -1.56 -13.77
CA ALA A 132 -21.05 -0.54 -12.86
C ALA A 132 -21.21 0.88 -13.42
N ALA A 133 -20.97 1.08 -14.71
CA ALA A 133 -21.11 2.38 -15.36
C ALA A 133 -22.54 2.92 -15.33
N GLU A 134 -23.52 2.04 -15.47
CA GLU A 134 -24.94 2.41 -15.45
C GLU A 134 -25.48 2.64 -14.03
N ARG A 135 -25.00 1.86 -13.05
CA ARG A 135 -25.63 1.78 -11.73
C ARG A 135 -24.82 2.38 -10.59
N VAL A 136 -23.51 2.52 -10.70
CA VAL A 136 -22.65 2.91 -9.56
C VAL A 136 -22.38 4.42 -9.56
N ALA A 137 -22.86 5.10 -8.51
CA ALA A 137 -22.68 6.54 -8.28
C ALA A 137 -21.56 6.87 -7.26
N GLY A 138 -20.96 5.85 -6.63
CA GLY A 138 -19.86 6.04 -5.68
C GLY A 138 -18.59 5.34 -6.11
N LYS A 139 -18.26 4.19 -5.52
CA LYS A 139 -16.95 3.53 -5.68
C LYS A 139 -17.02 2.21 -6.43
N ILE A 140 -16.21 2.06 -7.45
CA ILE A 140 -15.98 0.82 -8.20
C ILE A 140 -14.61 0.26 -7.80
N CYS A 141 -14.55 -0.99 -7.37
CA CYS A 141 -13.32 -1.70 -7.06
C CYS A 141 -13.32 -3.06 -7.76
N LEU A 142 -12.32 -3.32 -8.61
CA LEU A 142 -12.17 -4.59 -9.28
C LEU A 142 -10.73 -5.09 -9.10
N ILE A 143 -10.57 -6.26 -8.49
CA ILE A 143 -9.27 -6.89 -8.26
C ILE A 143 -9.25 -8.26 -8.92
N VAL A 144 -8.38 -8.40 -9.91
CA VAL A 144 -8.09 -9.65 -10.62
C VAL A 144 -6.60 -9.95 -10.41
N PRO A 145 -6.25 -10.86 -9.48
CA PRO A 145 -4.85 -11.15 -9.20
C PRO A 145 -4.17 -11.84 -10.40
N PRO A 146 -2.84 -11.69 -10.53
CA PRO A 146 -2.09 -12.45 -11.52
C PRO A 146 -2.14 -13.96 -11.19
N PRO A 147 -2.03 -14.84 -12.19
CA PRO A 147 -1.91 -16.28 -11.93
C PRO A 147 -0.69 -16.57 -11.06
N LEU A 148 -0.81 -17.46 -10.07
CA LEU A 148 0.28 -17.84 -9.14
C LEU A 148 1.52 -18.44 -9.83
N ALA A 149 1.43 -18.74 -11.13
CA ALA A 149 2.48 -19.33 -11.94
C ALA A 149 3.64 -18.36 -12.29
N LEU A 150 3.79 -17.25 -11.56
CA LEU A 150 4.99 -16.39 -11.54
C LEU A 150 5.99 -16.80 -10.44
N SER A 151 5.71 -17.85 -9.67
CA SER A 151 6.56 -18.33 -8.56
C SER A 151 7.45 -19.54 -8.91
N LEU A 152 7.37 -20.05 -10.14
CA LEU A 152 8.19 -21.17 -10.67
C LEU A 152 8.81 -20.75 -12.01
N PRO A 153 10.00 -21.28 -12.38
CA PRO A 153 10.72 -20.85 -13.57
C PRO A 153 9.87 -21.03 -14.84
N PRO A 154 10.07 -20.17 -15.86
CA PRO A 154 9.18 -20.12 -17.01
C PRO A 154 9.33 -21.41 -17.83
N ARG A 155 8.31 -22.28 -17.79
CA ARG A 155 8.08 -23.19 -18.92
C ARG A 155 7.80 -22.33 -20.15
N PRO A 156 8.28 -22.69 -21.36
CA PRO A 156 7.98 -21.95 -22.57
C PRO A 156 6.46 -21.96 -22.78
N ARG A 157 5.81 -20.86 -22.40
CA ARG A 157 4.37 -20.68 -22.57
C ARG A 157 4.13 -20.23 -24.00
N ALA A 158 3.17 -20.85 -24.66
CA ALA A 158 2.56 -20.31 -25.87
C ALA A 158 2.23 -18.81 -25.64
N PRO A 159 2.33 -17.95 -26.66
CA PRO A 159 2.09 -16.52 -26.52
C PRO A 159 0.76 -16.29 -25.80
N LEU A 160 0.84 -15.62 -24.65
CA LEU A 160 -0.33 -15.31 -23.84
C LEU A 160 -1.27 -14.47 -24.69
N GLU A 161 -2.42 -15.04 -25.07
CA GLU A 161 -3.45 -14.36 -25.85
C GLU A 161 -3.76 -13.00 -25.19
N GLU A 162 -3.53 -11.93 -25.94
CA GLU A 162 -3.70 -10.56 -25.48
C GLU A 162 -5.19 -10.26 -25.37
N ALA A 163 -5.72 -10.23 -24.14
CA ALA A 163 -7.13 -9.96 -23.93
C ALA A 163 -7.35 -8.44 -23.81
N GLU A 164 -8.33 -7.93 -24.54
CA GLU A 164 -8.74 -6.53 -24.46
C GLU A 164 -9.88 -6.36 -23.45
N LEU A 165 -9.81 -5.29 -22.66
CA LEU A 165 -10.83 -4.90 -21.70
C LEU A 165 -11.22 -3.44 -21.96
N GLU A 166 -12.43 -3.26 -22.47
CA GLU A 166 -13.03 -1.95 -22.67
C GLU A 166 -13.56 -1.40 -21.33
N LEU A 167 -13.15 -0.18 -21.01
CA LEU A 167 -13.65 0.57 -19.87
C LEU A 167 -14.85 1.41 -20.32
N PRO A 168 -16.04 1.25 -19.73
CA PRO A 168 -17.18 2.10 -20.01
C PRO A 168 -17.03 3.48 -19.35
N ALA A 169 -17.74 4.48 -19.88
CA ALA A 169 -17.79 5.82 -19.30
C ALA A 169 -18.64 5.81 -18.01
N CYS A 170 -17.99 5.58 -16.87
CA CYS A 170 -18.62 5.55 -15.55
C CYS A 170 -18.92 6.97 -15.04
N GLY A 171 -19.85 7.68 -15.69
CA GLY A 171 -20.11 9.11 -15.42
C GLY A 171 -20.52 9.42 -13.98
N GLY A 172 -21.23 8.50 -13.33
CA GLY A 172 -21.66 8.64 -11.93
C GLY A 172 -20.60 8.29 -10.89
N ALA A 173 -19.56 7.51 -11.25
CA ALA A 173 -18.62 6.99 -10.27
C ALA A 173 -17.65 8.06 -9.77
N LYS A 174 -17.53 8.19 -8.44
CA LYS A 174 -16.60 9.10 -7.77
C LYS A 174 -15.20 8.52 -7.61
N ALA A 175 -15.09 7.21 -7.48
CA ALA A 175 -13.80 6.54 -7.31
C ALA A 175 -13.74 5.22 -8.07
N ILE A 176 -12.66 4.99 -8.81
CA ILE A 176 -12.43 3.76 -9.57
C ILE A 176 -11.06 3.19 -9.19
N ALA A 177 -11.05 1.95 -8.70
CA ALA A 177 -9.85 1.19 -8.40
C ALA A 177 -9.84 -0.12 -9.18
N LEU A 178 -8.93 -0.23 -10.14
CA LEU A 178 -8.77 -1.40 -11.00
C LEU A 178 -7.41 -2.04 -10.75
N LYS A 179 -7.41 -3.34 -10.51
CA LYS A 179 -6.23 -4.20 -10.54
C LYS A 179 -6.46 -5.32 -11.55
N PRO A 180 -6.38 -5.04 -12.86
CA PRO A 180 -6.55 -6.05 -13.89
C PRO A 180 -5.31 -6.95 -13.97
N GLN A 181 -5.41 -8.06 -14.71
CA GLN A 181 -4.22 -8.86 -15.02
C GLN A 181 -3.23 -8.05 -15.87
N THR A 182 -1.95 -8.29 -15.64
CA THR A 182 -0.85 -7.58 -16.35
C THR A 182 -0.87 -7.77 -17.86
N THR A 183 -1.44 -8.87 -18.36
CA THR A 183 -1.53 -9.15 -19.80
C THR A 183 -2.66 -8.41 -20.52
N TRP A 184 -3.64 -7.86 -19.78
CA TRP A 184 -4.82 -7.28 -20.40
C TRP A 184 -4.54 -5.88 -20.93
N ARG A 185 -5.04 -5.60 -22.13
CA ARG A 185 -5.02 -4.25 -22.70
C ARG A 185 -6.29 -3.51 -22.30
N LEU A 186 -6.15 -2.47 -21.50
CA LEU A 186 -7.22 -1.56 -21.12
C LEU A 186 -7.46 -0.57 -22.25
N ARG A 187 -8.71 -0.47 -22.70
CA ARG A 187 -9.16 0.56 -23.64
C ARG A 187 -10.11 1.51 -22.94
N PRO A 188 -9.73 2.78 -22.70
CA PRO A 188 -10.67 3.78 -22.22
C PRO A 188 -11.81 3.98 -23.24
N PRO A 189 -12.96 4.50 -22.81
CA PRO A 189 -14.07 4.70 -23.72
C PRO A 189 -13.68 5.72 -24.81
N PRO A 190 -14.07 5.50 -26.08
CA PRO A 190 -13.74 6.42 -27.17
C PRO A 190 -14.43 7.78 -27.00
N SER A 191 -15.57 7.81 -26.31
CA SER A 191 -16.33 9.02 -25.97
C SER A 191 -17.01 8.85 -24.62
N GLY A 192 -17.31 9.97 -23.96
CA GLY A 192 -17.92 10.00 -22.63
C GLY A 192 -16.97 10.52 -21.55
N LEU A 193 -17.55 11.10 -20.51
CA LEU A 193 -16.82 11.73 -19.40
C LEU A 193 -17.00 10.91 -18.13
N PHE A 194 -15.91 10.77 -17.39
CA PHE A 194 -15.92 10.38 -15.98
C PHE A 194 -16.22 11.62 -15.12
N ALA A 195 -17.40 12.21 -15.31
CA ALA A 195 -17.74 13.55 -14.83
C ALA A 195 -17.66 13.70 -13.30
N ALA A 196 -18.00 12.65 -12.55
CA ALA A 196 -17.95 12.64 -11.09
C ALA A 196 -16.62 12.13 -10.50
N LEU A 197 -15.70 11.63 -11.33
CA LEU A 197 -14.53 10.88 -10.87
C LEU A 197 -13.49 11.80 -10.21
N THR A 198 -13.26 11.57 -8.92
CA THR A 198 -12.27 12.29 -8.12
C THR A 198 -11.04 11.44 -7.85
N ALA A 199 -11.15 10.11 -7.87
CA ALA A 199 -10.02 9.22 -7.60
C ALA A 199 -9.93 8.06 -8.60
N LEU A 200 -8.81 7.95 -9.30
CA LEU A 200 -8.51 6.86 -10.23
C LEU A 200 -7.25 6.12 -9.81
N LYS A 201 -7.39 4.81 -9.58
CA LYS A 201 -6.28 3.91 -9.29
C LYS A 201 -6.26 2.74 -10.27
N ILE A 202 -5.19 2.58 -11.02
CA ILE A 202 -4.97 1.45 -11.93
C ILE A 202 -3.64 0.80 -11.57
N ASN A 203 -3.66 -0.49 -11.20
CA ASN A 203 -2.48 -1.27 -10.86
C ASN A 203 -2.45 -2.57 -11.67
N GLY A 204 -1.59 -2.65 -12.67
CA GLY A 204 -1.54 -3.70 -13.66
C GLY A 204 -2.26 -3.32 -14.95
N GLY A 205 -2.18 -4.23 -15.92
CA GLY A 205 -2.69 -4.02 -17.28
C GLY A 205 -1.74 -3.22 -18.17
N ARG A 206 -2.12 -3.17 -19.45
CA ARG A 206 -1.44 -2.46 -20.52
C ARG A 206 -2.36 -1.39 -21.09
N MET A 207 -1.81 -0.25 -21.52
CA MET A 207 -2.58 0.82 -22.16
C MET A 207 -1.71 1.53 -23.19
N GLU A 208 -2.30 2.15 -24.20
CA GLU A 208 -1.53 3.05 -25.08
C GLU A 208 -1.28 4.41 -24.40
N GLY A 209 -0.10 5.01 -24.63
CA GLY A 209 0.25 6.30 -24.02
C GLY A 209 -0.68 7.45 -24.44
N GLY A 210 -1.13 7.44 -25.70
CA GLY A 210 -2.09 8.42 -26.23
C GLY A 210 -3.49 8.26 -25.62
N GLU A 211 -3.96 7.02 -25.49
CA GLU A 211 -5.22 6.69 -24.80
C GLU A 211 -5.19 7.12 -23.33
N LEU A 212 -4.08 6.86 -22.63
CA LEU A 212 -3.88 7.29 -21.24
C LEU A 212 -3.92 8.81 -21.10
N SER A 213 -3.20 9.51 -21.98
CA SER A 213 -3.15 10.98 -21.98
C SER A 213 -4.54 11.57 -22.23
N THR A 214 -5.29 11.00 -23.16
CA THR A 214 -6.67 11.42 -23.48
C THR A 214 -7.63 11.17 -22.31
N LEU A 215 -7.54 9.99 -21.69
CA LEU A 215 -8.35 9.63 -20.52
C LEU A 215 -8.20 10.65 -19.39
N VAL A 216 -6.95 11.03 -19.07
CA VAL A 216 -6.69 11.95 -17.96
C VAL A 216 -6.98 13.40 -18.34
N CYS A 217 -6.55 13.85 -19.52
CA CYS A 217 -6.66 15.26 -19.92
C CYS A 217 -8.07 15.67 -20.36
N ALA A 218 -8.81 14.78 -21.05
CA ALA A 218 -10.09 15.12 -21.65
C ALA A 218 -11.29 14.50 -20.91
N GLN A 219 -11.15 13.29 -20.37
CA GLN A 219 -12.29 12.53 -19.86
C GLN A 219 -12.50 12.63 -18.34
N CYS A 220 -11.52 13.13 -17.58
CA CYS A 220 -11.54 13.17 -16.11
C CYS A 220 -11.45 14.61 -15.54
N PRO A 221 -12.48 15.47 -15.71
CA PRO A 221 -12.39 16.91 -15.38
C PRO A 221 -12.33 17.25 -13.88
N ARG A 222 -12.69 16.31 -12.99
CA ARG A 222 -12.72 16.51 -11.53
C ARG A 222 -11.71 15.63 -10.79
N LEU A 223 -10.73 15.08 -11.50
CA LEU A 223 -9.78 14.16 -10.91
C LEU A 223 -8.87 14.85 -9.89
N ILE A 224 -8.88 14.36 -8.66
CA ILE A 224 -8.11 14.87 -7.52
C ILE A 224 -6.91 13.95 -7.25
N ASP A 225 -7.13 12.63 -7.27
CA ASP A 225 -6.13 11.62 -6.96
C ASP A 225 -5.94 10.66 -8.14
N LEU A 226 -4.72 10.59 -8.66
CA LEU A 226 -4.34 9.67 -9.74
C LEU A 226 -3.21 8.75 -9.27
N ASN A 227 -3.43 7.44 -9.35
CA ASN A 227 -2.43 6.42 -9.00
C ASN A 227 -2.35 5.39 -10.12
N LEU A 228 -1.26 5.45 -10.89
CA LEU A 228 -1.03 4.60 -12.05
C LEU A 228 0.20 3.73 -11.81
N SER A 229 0.03 2.43 -12.01
CA SER A 229 1.07 1.42 -12.07
C SER A 229 0.75 0.50 -13.25
N ILE A 230 1.20 0.82 -14.46
CA ILE A 230 0.78 0.15 -15.71
C ILE A 230 1.97 -0.12 -16.64
N HIS A 231 1.78 -0.91 -17.70
CA HIS A 231 2.77 -1.05 -18.77
C HIS A 231 2.25 -0.38 -20.05
N LEU A 232 3.01 0.53 -20.67
CA LEU A 232 2.62 1.04 -21.98
C LEU A 232 2.87 -0.02 -23.06
N VAL A 233 1.93 -0.16 -23.99
CA VAL A 233 1.99 -1.15 -25.10
C VAL A 233 3.26 -0.97 -25.93
N ALA A 234 3.61 0.29 -26.20
CA ALA A 234 4.83 0.69 -26.90
C ALA A 234 5.51 1.83 -26.15
N VAL A 235 6.76 2.10 -26.51
CA VAL A 235 7.48 3.26 -25.95
C VAL A 235 6.81 4.54 -26.42
N ALA A 236 6.31 5.35 -25.49
CA ALA A 236 5.50 6.52 -25.80
C ALA A 236 5.72 7.68 -24.82
N ASP A 237 5.36 8.88 -25.29
CA ASP A 237 5.27 10.07 -24.45
C ASP A 237 3.87 10.16 -23.84
N VAL A 238 3.80 10.58 -22.57
CA VAL A 238 2.57 10.70 -21.80
C VAL A 238 2.41 12.13 -21.31
N SER A 239 1.25 12.72 -21.54
CA SER A 239 0.90 14.06 -21.07
C SER A 239 -0.27 13.99 -20.08
N ILE A 240 -0.08 14.58 -18.91
CA ILE A 240 -1.07 14.71 -17.84
C ILE A 240 -1.30 16.20 -17.61
N ARG A 241 -2.43 16.71 -18.10
CA ARG A 241 -2.86 18.10 -17.92
C ARG A 241 -4.17 18.10 -17.14
N SER A 242 -4.17 18.64 -15.93
CA SER A 242 -5.36 18.64 -15.07
C SER A 242 -5.32 19.77 -14.06
N ASP A 243 -6.37 20.60 -14.05
CA ASP A 243 -6.49 21.73 -13.13
C ASP A 243 -6.98 21.32 -11.73
N SER A 244 -7.54 20.12 -11.58
CA SER A 244 -8.12 19.60 -10.33
C SER A 244 -7.20 18.67 -9.56
N LEU A 245 -6.11 18.19 -10.16
CA LEU A 245 -5.27 17.14 -9.59
C LEU A 245 -4.44 17.64 -8.41
N HIS A 246 -4.53 16.96 -7.26
CA HIS A 246 -3.80 17.26 -6.03
C HIS A 246 -2.73 16.20 -5.71
N SER A 247 -2.96 14.93 -6.07
CA SER A 247 -2.00 13.84 -5.85
C SER A 247 -1.80 13.00 -7.11
N LEU A 248 -0.54 12.80 -7.49
CA LEU A 248 -0.14 11.96 -8.62
C LEU A 248 0.92 10.94 -8.18
N ARG A 249 0.59 9.66 -8.31
CA ARG A 249 1.58 8.56 -8.35
C ARG A 249 1.62 8.00 -9.77
N PHE A 250 2.80 8.05 -10.37
CA PHE A 250 3.01 7.58 -11.74
C PHE A 250 4.14 6.55 -11.80
N GLN A 251 3.76 5.33 -12.18
CA GLN A 251 4.62 4.21 -12.49
C GLN A 251 4.14 3.62 -13.82
N ALA A 252 4.86 3.89 -14.90
CA ALA A 252 4.48 3.34 -16.20
C ALA A 252 5.71 2.93 -17.02
N ASN A 253 5.86 1.61 -17.20
CA ASN A 253 6.91 1.04 -18.04
C ASN A 253 6.75 1.48 -19.49
N ASN A 254 7.88 1.58 -20.20
CA ASN A 254 7.96 2.07 -21.58
C ASN A 254 7.55 3.55 -21.74
N THR A 255 7.42 4.34 -20.68
CA THR A 255 7.27 5.78 -20.86
C THR A 255 8.61 6.38 -21.26
N ARG A 256 8.66 7.09 -22.38
CA ARG A 256 9.87 7.81 -22.82
C ARG A 256 9.97 9.17 -22.13
N ARG A 257 8.88 9.93 -22.18
CA ARG A 257 8.75 11.26 -21.56
C ARG A 257 7.39 11.42 -20.90
N LEU A 258 7.39 12.02 -19.71
CA LEU A 258 6.22 12.41 -18.95
C LEU A 258 6.14 13.93 -18.87
N GLU A 259 5.04 14.51 -19.33
CA GLU A 259 4.71 15.93 -19.15
C GLU A 259 3.56 16.07 -18.17
N VAL A 260 3.75 16.83 -17.09
CA VAL A 260 2.74 17.09 -16.07
C VAL A 260 2.51 18.58 -15.97
N VAL A 261 1.28 19.01 -16.25
CA VAL A 261 0.81 20.38 -16.01
C VAL A 261 -0.38 20.31 -15.08
N ALA A 262 -0.13 20.57 -13.79
CA ALA A 262 -1.14 20.43 -12.75
C ALA A 262 -0.98 21.54 -11.70
N PRO A 263 -1.68 22.68 -11.84
CA PRO A 263 -1.48 23.86 -11.00
C PRO A 263 -1.84 23.67 -9.52
N ARG A 264 -2.67 22.66 -9.20
CA ARG A 264 -3.08 22.33 -7.83
C ARG A 264 -2.35 21.13 -7.23
N LEU A 265 -1.37 20.57 -7.94
CA LEU A 265 -0.67 19.36 -7.50
C LEU A 265 0.16 19.63 -6.25
N GLU A 266 -0.12 18.90 -5.17
CA GLU A 266 0.59 18.99 -3.89
C GLU A 266 1.54 17.82 -3.66
N VAL A 267 1.21 16.63 -4.19
CA VAL A 267 1.97 15.39 -3.99
C VAL A 267 2.30 14.74 -5.33
N LEU A 268 3.59 14.51 -5.58
CA LEU A 268 4.08 13.80 -6.76
C LEU A 268 4.93 12.60 -6.34
N THR A 269 4.63 11.43 -6.88
CA THR A 269 5.44 10.21 -6.75
C THR A 269 5.80 9.67 -8.13
N LEU A 270 7.09 9.56 -8.43
CA LEU A 270 7.62 9.03 -9.69
C LEU A 270 8.53 7.84 -9.39
N THR A 271 8.35 6.70 -10.06
CA THR A 271 9.07 5.45 -9.71
C THR A 271 9.96 4.89 -10.82
N GLU A 272 9.95 5.45 -12.01
CA GLU A 272 10.81 5.00 -13.11
C GLU A 272 11.66 6.15 -13.67
N SER A 273 12.82 5.80 -14.24
CA SER A 273 13.74 6.75 -14.89
C SER A 273 13.21 7.14 -16.27
N ILE A 274 12.33 8.13 -16.29
CA ILE A 274 11.66 8.66 -17.48
C ILE A 274 12.00 10.14 -17.57
N GLN A 275 12.19 10.69 -18.77
CA GLN A 275 12.31 12.15 -18.93
C GLN A 275 11.05 12.82 -18.37
N ALA A 276 11.17 13.70 -17.39
CA ALA A 276 10.01 14.24 -16.66
C ALA A 276 10.01 15.76 -16.70
N HIS A 277 8.98 16.35 -17.30
CA HIS A 277 8.75 17.80 -17.30
C HIS A 277 7.52 18.11 -16.47
N VAL A 278 7.71 18.79 -15.35
CA VAL A 278 6.66 19.02 -14.34
C VAL A 278 6.50 20.53 -14.11
N SER A 279 5.28 21.01 -14.31
CA SER A 279 4.81 22.33 -13.88
C SER A 279 3.72 22.13 -12.82
N ALA A 280 4.08 22.43 -11.56
CA ALA A 280 3.28 22.16 -10.37
C ALA A 280 3.59 23.20 -9.27
N PRO A 281 3.07 24.43 -9.37
CA PRO A 281 3.43 25.56 -8.49
C PRO A 281 3.11 25.33 -7.02
N LYS A 282 2.13 24.48 -6.71
CA LYS A 282 1.72 24.13 -5.33
C LYS A 282 2.38 22.87 -4.77
N LEU A 283 3.38 22.31 -5.47
CA LEU A 283 4.00 21.06 -5.06
C LEU A 283 4.65 21.21 -3.67
N ALA A 284 4.19 20.38 -2.74
CA ALA A 284 4.66 20.38 -1.36
C ALA A 284 5.43 19.10 -1.01
N LYS A 285 5.14 17.98 -1.68
CA LYS A 285 5.77 16.68 -1.43
C LYS A 285 6.21 16.04 -2.75
N LEU A 286 7.49 15.73 -2.84
CA LEU A 286 8.07 15.00 -3.98
C LEU A 286 8.67 13.69 -3.47
N VAL A 287 8.22 12.58 -4.05
CA VAL A 287 8.74 11.23 -3.82
C VAL A 287 9.33 10.73 -5.13
N TRP A 288 10.64 10.63 -5.19
CA TRP A 288 11.40 10.18 -6.34
C TRP A 288 11.94 8.78 -6.10
N LEU A 289 11.21 7.75 -6.50
CA LEU A 289 11.64 6.34 -6.45
C LEU A 289 12.23 5.86 -7.80
N GLY A 290 12.33 6.75 -8.79
CA GLY A 290 12.89 6.45 -10.11
C GLY A 290 14.40 6.31 -10.10
N GLY A 291 14.95 5.79 -11.21
CA GLY A 291 16.40 5.65 -11.40
C GLY A 291 17.16 6.99 -11.44
N ALA A 292 18.42 6.95 -11.87
CA ALA A 292 19.35 8.08 -11.78
C ALA A 292 18.76 9.39 -12.33
N TYR A 293 18.77 10.44 -11.49
CA TYR A 293 18.28 11.76 -11.84
C TYR A 293 19.28 12.52 -12.72
N ASP A 294 18.89 12.83 -13.96
CA ASP A 294 19.63 13.73 -14.86
C ASP A 294 18.87 15.05 -15.08
N PRO A 295 19.41 16.22 -14.67
CA PRO A 295 18.76 17.52 -14.87
C PRO A 295 18.58 17.92 -16.35
N ARG A 296 19.25 17.25 -17.31
CA ARG A 296 18.99 17.45 -18.74
C ARG A 296 17.66 16.83 -19.17
N ASN A 297 17.29 15.72 -18.53
CA ASN A 297 16.14 14.89 -18.83
C ASN A 297 14.95 15.18 -17.92
N HIS A 298 15.18 15.78 -16.75
CA HIS A 298 14.15 16.09 -15.77
C HIS A 298 14.13 17.60 -15.48
N ARG A 299 12.98 18.24 -15.71
CA ARG A 299 12.79 19.69 -15.53
C ARG A 299 11.57 19.96 -14.67
N PHE A 300 11.78 20.65 -13.56
CA PHE A 300 10.73 21.23 -12.75
C PHE A 300 10.70 22.73 -13.05
N LEU A 301 9.72 23.16 -13.84
CA LEU A 301 9.69 24.51 -14.44
C LEU A 301 9.03 25.53 -13.50
N ASP A 302 7.88 25.18 -12.94
CA ASP A 302 7.11 26.03 -12.03
C ASP A 302 6.92 25.31 -10.69
N VAL A 303 8.01 25.05 -9.99
CA VAL A 303 7.97 24.38 -8.69
C VAL A 303 8.65 25.26 -7.64
N SER A 304 7.99 25.39 -6.49
CA SER A 304 8.57 26.07 -5.33
C SER A 304 9.93 25.48 -4.97
N ARG A 305 10.93 26.33 -4.72
CA ARG A 305 12.22 25.91 -4.16
C ARG A 305 12.13 25.47 -2.69
N ARG A 306 10.94 25.54 -2.10
CA ARG A 306 10.67 25.07 -0.74
C ARG A 306 9.69 23.90 -0.77
N LEU A 307 10.09 22.76 -0.21
CA LEU A 307 9.25 21.59 -0.07
C LEU A 307 9.00 21.24 1.40
N LYS A 308 7.85 20.62 1.67
CA LYS A 308 7.58 19.98 2.98
C LYS A 308 8.27 18.62 3.07
N LEU A 309 8.28 17.85 1.98
CA LEU A 309 8.90 16.53 1.91
C LEU A 309 9.62 16.35 0.58
N LEU A 310 10.88 15.95 0.64
CA LEU A 310 11.62 15.36 -0.48
C LEU A 310 12.06 13.96 -0.06
N ASP A 311 11.56 12.95 -0.75
CA ASP A 311 11.86 11.54 -0.48
C ASP A 311 12.53 10.95 -1.73
N ILE A 312 13.76 10.49 -1.60
CA ILE A 312 14.60 10.02 -2.70
C ILE A 312 14.86 8.53 -2.46
N GLY A 313 14.33 7.70 -3.35
CA GLY A 313 14.38 6.25 -3.31
C GLY A 313 15.66 5.63 -3.88
N LEU A 314 15.69 4.30 -3.81
CA LEU A 314 16.78 3.43 -4.23
C LEU A 314 17.28 3.74 -5.67
N ASN A 315 18.58 4.03 -5.78
CA ASN A 315 19.50 3.86 -6.95
C ASN A 315 20.56 4.97 -7.06
N SER A 316 20.42 6.10 -6.35
CA SER A 316 21.45 7.11 -6.05
C SER A 316 20.76 8.31 -5.37
N PRO A 317 21.41 9.00 -4.41
CA PRO A 317 20.85 10.16 -3.72
C PRO A 317 20.43 11.36 -4.61
N ALA A 318 20.54 11.30 -5.95
CA ALA A 318 20.04 12.32 -6.87
C ALA A 318 20.46 13.77 -6.48
N PRO A 319 21.78 14.05 -6.39
CA PRO A 319 22.33 15.35 -5.94
C PRO A 319 21.76 16.55 -6.67
N SER A 320 21.53 16.38 -7.96
CA SER A 320 21.08 17.45 -8.83
C SER A 320 19.61 17.77 -8.64
N LEU A 321 18.81 16.84 -8.10
CA LEU A 321 17.43 17.08 -7.67
C LEU A 321 17.42 17.82 -6.33
N MET A 322 18.22 17.34 -5.36
CA MET A 322 18.38 17.98 -4.06
C MET A 322 18.75 19.47 -4.18
N ARG A 323 19.71 19.80 -5.07
CA ARG A 323 20.17 21.17 -5.32
C ARG A 323 19.12 22.09 -5.98
N GLN A 324 17.98 21.59 -6.44
CA GLN A 324 16.92 22.44 -6.97
C GLN A 324 16.11 23.12 -5.87
N PHE A 325 16.16 22.59 -4.65
CA PHE A 325 15.40 23.08 -3.52
C PHE A 325 16.34 23.76 -2.52
N ASP A 326 15.97 24.95 -2.06
CA ASP A 326 16.75 25.71 -1.08
C ASP A 326 16.44 25.24 0.35
N GLU A 327 15.18 24.88 0.61
CA GLU A 327 14.69 24.48 1.94
C GLU A 327 13.71 23.30 1.82
N VAL A 328 13.97 22.23 2.56
CA VAL A 328 13.10 21.04 2.63
C VAL A 328 12.82 20.73 4.09
N SER A 329 11.57 20.76 4.54
CA SER A 329 11.28 20.48 5.96
C SER A 329 11.69 19.06 6.38
N VAL A 330 11.39 18.07 5.54
CA VAL A 330 11.76 16.66 5.73
C VAL A 330 12.47 16.13 4.49
N LEU A 331 13.75 15.79 4.62
CA LEU A 331 14.53 15.13 3.58
C LEU A 331 14.66 13.64 3.94
N ARG A 332 14.20 12.76 3.06
CA ARG A 332 14.39 11.31 3.18
C ARG A 332 15.25 10.81 2.04
N ILE A 333 16.29 10.05 2.39
CA ILE A 333 17.20 9.44 1.43
C ILE A 333 17.22 7.96 1.72
N GLU A 334 16.72 7.17 0.78
CA GLU A 334 16.83 5.72 0.75
C GLU A 334 17.87 5.34 -0.30
N THR A 335 18.97 4.73 0.12
CA THR A 335 20.10 4.50 -0.78
C THR A 335 20.86 3.21 -0.48
N PHE A 336 21.54 2.73 -1.53
CA PHE A 336 22.50 1.64 -1.48
C PHE A 336 23.87 2.18 -1.92
N ILE A 337 24.87 2.11 -1.04
CA ILE A 337 26.25 2.49 -1.34
C ILE A 337 26.92 1.32 -2.05
N LEU A 338 27.28 1.53 -3.33
CA LEU A 338 28.00 0.56 -4.14
C LEU A 338 29.32 0.14 -3.47
N GLN A 339 29.72 -1.12 -3.64
CA GLN A 339 30.95 -1.65 -3.05
C GLN A 339 32.21 -0.95 -3.57
N GLY A 340 33.22 -0.82 -2.70
CA GLY A 340 34.54 -0.30 -3.04
C GLY A 340 34.66 1.22 -2.92
N ALA A 341 35.91 1.71 -2.99
CA ALA A 341 36.24 3.12 -2.77
C ALA A 341 35.48 4.09 -3.70
N ALA A 342 35.32 3.72 -4.97
CA ALA A 342 34.61 4.54 -5.96
C ALA A 342 33.12 4.72 -5.64
N GLY A 343 32.46 3.68 -5.12
CA GLY A 343 31.04 3.76 -4.72
C GLY A 343 30.82 4.69 -3.54
N TYR A 344 31.71 4.63 -2.54
CA TYR A 344 31.69 5.54 -1.40
C TYR A 344 32.01 6.99 -1.80
N GLN A 345 33.02 7.20 -2.65
CA GLN A 345 33.37 8.53 -3.15
C GLN A 345 32.23 9.16 -3.94
N ARG A 346 31.53 8.35 -4.75
CA ARG A 346 30.33 8.78 -5.47
C ARG A 346 29.26 9.26 -4.49
N PHE A 347 28.97 8.48 -3.45
CA PHE A 347 28.02 8.89 -2.41
C PHE A 347 28.39 10.22 -1.76
N LEU A 348 29.65 10.41 -1.33
CA LEU A 348 30.13 11.65 -0.74
C LEU A 348 29.95 12.85 -1.69
N ASN A 349 30.31 12.67 -2.96
CA ASN A 349 30.17 13.72 -3.96
C ASN A 349 28.69 14.06 -4.22
N GLU A 350 27.82 13.06 -4.21
CA GLU A 350 26.38 13.21 -4.43
C GLU A 350 25.63 13.77 -3.22
N THR A 351 26.23 13.77 -2.03
CA THR A 351 25.59 14.25 -0.78
C THR A 351 26.27 15.44 -0.14
N LYS A 352 27.28 16.02 -0.81
CA LYS A 352 28.09 17.15 -0.31
C LYS A 352 27.32 18.44 0.01
N ILE A 353 26.22 18.73 -0.71
CA ILE A 353 25.45 19.98 -0.57
C ILE A 353 23.95 19.67 -0.62
N PRO A 354 23.38 19.12 0.46
CA PRO A 354 21.95 18.88 0.56
C PRO A 354 21.19 20.19 0.84
N PRO A 355 19.87 20.24 0.59
CA PRO A 355 19.04 21.38 0.96
C PRO A 355 19.02 21.57 2.47
N LYS A 356 18.74 22.80 2.94
CA LYS A 356 18.53 23.04 4.37
C LYS A 356 17.31 22.24 4.82
N CYS A 357 17.45 21.41 5.85
CA CYS A 357 16.37 20.60 6.36
C CYS A 357 16.27 20.58 7.88
N LYS A 358 15.04 20.38 8.39
CA LYS A 358 14.76 20.24 9.83
C LYS A 358 14.76 18.79 10.27
N VAL A 359 14.29 17.89 9.39
CA VAL A 359 14.27 16.45 9.63
C VAL A 359 15.02 15.75 8.51
N LEU A 360 16.03 14.95 8.87
CA LEU A 360 16.79 14.12 7.95
C LEU A 360 16.52 12.65 8.25
N GLY A 361 15.90 11.95 7.31
CA GLY A 361 15.68 10.51 7.36
C GLY A 361 16.63 9.79 6.40
N LEU A 362 17.34 8.80 6.89
CA LEU A 362 18.27 8.00 6.11
C LEU A 362 17.87 6.52 6.21
N SER A 363 17.59 5.91 5.06
CA SER A 363 17.33 4.48 4.93
C SER A 363 18.51 3.85 4.20
N LEU A 364 19.31 3.06 4.91
CA LEU A 364 20.48 2.39 4.35
C LEU A 364 20.25 0.90 4.27
N PHE A 365 20.48 0.35 3.09
CA PHE A 365 20.69 -1.09 2.92
C PHE A 365 22.13 -1.36 3.31
N VAL A 366 22.33 -2.06 4.43
CA VAL A 366 23.65 -2.24 5.05
C VAL A 366 24.58 -2.90 4.03
N ASN A 367 25.57 -2.14 3.61
CA ASN A 367 26.65 -2.55 2.72
C ASN A 367 27.93 -2.71 3.54
N ARG A 368 29.02 -3.13 2.88
CA ARG A 368 30.32 -3.39 3.50
C ARG A 368 31.05 -2.14 4.04
N HIS A 369 30.48 -0.94 3.90
CA HIS A 369 31.07 0.36 4.27
C HIS A 369 30.80 0.73 5.75
N GLY A 370 31.63 1.61 6.31
CA GLY A 370 31.43 2.12 7.68
C GLY A 370 30.20 3.03 7.79
N LEU A 371 29.25 2.70 8.67
CA LEU A 371 28.04 3.49 8.94
C LEU A 371 28.37 4.87 9.52
N THR A 372 29.28 4.90 10.48
CA THR A 372 29.79 6.09 11.17
C THR A 372 30.22 7.20 10.18
N PRO A 373 31.19 6.98 9.27
CA PRO A 373 31.57 7.94 8.23
C PRO A 373 30.44 8.51 7.38
N VAL A 374 29.49 7.66 6.97
CA VAL A 374 28.35 8.04 6.13
C VAL A 374 27.45 9.03 6.88
N ILE A 375 27.13 8.71 8.13
CA ILE A 375 26.23 9.51 8.95
C ILE A 375 26.90 10.83 9.33
N LEU A 376 28.18 10.81 9.70
CA LEU A 376 28.92 12.04 9.99
C LEU A 376 28.99 12.96 8.77
N HIS A 377 29.23 12.41 7.57
CA HIS A 377 29.24 13.21 6.35
C HIS A 377 27.89 13.92 6.12
N LEU A 378 26.77 13.20 6.29
CA LEU A 378 25.44 13.77 6.11
C LEU A 378 25.10 14.81 7.19
N LEU A 379 25.43 14.53 8.46
CA LEU A 379 25.19 15.47 9.56
C LEU A 379 26.04 16.75 9.42
N ARG A 380 27.31 16.63 8.98
CA ARG A 380 28.15 17.79 8.63
C ARG A 380 27.54 18.62 7.51
N SER A 381 26.95 17.95 6.52
CA SER A 381 26.36 18.61 5.36
C SER A 381 24.96 19.20 5.64
N CYS A 382 24.25 18.67 6.65
CA CYS A 382 22.92 19.10 7.08
C CYS A 382 22.93 19.69 8.52
N ASN A 383 23.80 20.66 8.79
CA ASN A 383 24.00 21.22 10.15
C ASN A 383 22.74 21.85 10.81
N GLY A 384 21.71 22.19 10.05
CA GLY A 384 20.42 22.71 10.55
C GLY A 384 19.41 21.65 11.00
N THR A 385 19.78 20.37 10.98
CA THR A 385 18.88 19.24 11.29
C THR A 385 18.53 19.22 12.77
N ARG A 386 17.23 19.18 13.09
CA ARG A 386 16.71 19.00 14.45
C ARG A 386 16.40 17.57 14.81
N LYS A 387 15.90 16.80 13.84
CA LYS A 387 15.60 15.38 14.02
C LYS A 387 16.33 14.55 12.97
N PHE A 388 17.13 13.59 13.41
CA PHE A 388 17.76 12.60 12.54
C PHE A 388 17.07 11.25 12.74
N SER A 389 16.69 10.59 11.64
CA SER A 389 16.16 9.22 11.68
C SER A 389 16.99 8.31 10.79
N LEU A 390 17.39 7.16 11.32
CA LEU A 390 18.16 6.14 10.62
C LEU A 390 17.35 4.84 10.57
N THR A 391 17.23 4.22 9.40
CA THR A 391 16.65 2.89 9.24
C THR A 391 17.65 1.98 8.54
N LEU A 392 17.98 0.86 9.18
CA LEU A 392 18.93 -0.12 8.64
C LEU A 392 18.18 -1.34 8.06
N PHE A 393 18.45 -1.67 6.81
CA PHE A 393 17.93 -2.85 6.13
C PHE A 393 19.03 -3.87 5.94
N ASP A 394 18.81 -5.10 6.40
CA ASP A 394 19.76 -6.19 6.24
C ASP A 394 19.46 -6.96 4.94
N LEU A 395 20.45 -7.01 4.05
CA LEU A 395 20.40 -7.89 2.89
C LEU A 395 20.76 -9.28 3.38
N LYS A 396 19.76 -10.15 3.52
CA LYS A 396 19.98 -11.59 3.74
C LYS A 396 20.64 -12.17 2.48
N ASP A 397 21.97 -12.09 2.35
CA ASP A 397 22.79 -12.96 1.49
C ASP A 397 24.31 -12.77 1.73
N SER A 398 24.90 -13.72 2.46
CA SER A 398 26.07 -14.55 2.07
C SER A 398 27.30 -13.95 1.35
N TRP A 399 27.79 -12.74 1.68
CA TRP A 399 29.11 -12.29 1.21
C TRP A 399 29.95 -11.53 2.26
N THR A 400 30.89 -12.26 2.89
CA THR A 400 31.66 -11.94 4.10
C THR A 400 33.06 -11.38 3.83
N HIS A 401 33.21 -10.26 3.11
CA HIS A 401 34.52 -9.55 3.10
C HIS A 401 34.37 -8.06 3.44
N PRO A 402 35.19 -7.50 4.38
CA PRO A 402 35.20 -6.08 4.75
C PRO A 402 35.46 -5.16 3.55
N CYS A 403 35.15 -3.86 3.70
CA CYS A 403 35.60 -2.86 2.74
C CYS A 403 37.15 -2.84 2.68
N PRO A 404 37.76 -2.62 1.50
CA PRO A 404 39.22 -2.49 1.41
C PRO A 404 39.71 -1.37 2.33
N SER A 405 40.87 -1.56 2.97
CA SER A 405 41.49 -0.52 3.82
C SER A 405 41.82 0.77 3.05
N SER A 406 41.93 0.69 1.72
CA SER A 406 42.06 1.82 0.80
C SER A 406 40.76 2.59 0.56
N CYS A 407 39.63 2.15 1.11
CA CYS A 407 38.37 2.88 1.04
C CYS A 407 38.44 4.16 1.89
N PRO A 408 37.96 5.31 1.38
CA PRO A 408 37.88 6.53 2.19
C PRO A 408 37.00 6.36 3.43
N CYS A 409 36.06 5.42 3.42
CA CYS A 409 35.27 5.02 4.59
C CYS A 409 36.12 4.47 5.77
N CYS A 410 37.35 4.04 5.53
CA CYS A 410 38.29 3.58 6.54
C CYS A 410 39.32 4.65 6.94
N SER A 411 39.29 5.84 6.32
CA SER A 411 40.23 6.93 6.61
C SER A 411 39.91 7.62 7.95
N GLU A 412 40.94 7.96 8.72
CA GLU A 412 40.79 8.70 9.98
C GLU A 412 40.04 10.02 9.80
N GLU A 413 40.24 10.73 8.68
CA GLU A 413 39.56 11.99 8.38
C GLU A 413 38.04 11.86 8.29
N SER A 414 37.54 10.72 7.79
CA SER A 414 36.10 10.48 7.71
C SER A 414 35.50 10.26 9.10
N HIS A 415 36.29 9.76 10.05
CA HIS A 415 35.92 9.53 11.44
C HIS A 415 36.14 10.73 12.38
N ARG A 416 36.80 11.81 11.92
CA ARG A 416 37.08 13.00 12.76
C ARG A 416 35.81 13.73 13.20
N ILE A 417 35.59 13.86 14.50
CA ILE A 417 34.40 14.51 15.06
C ILE A 417 34.59 16.04 15.20
N ASP A 418 35.83 16.52 15.10
CA ASP A 418 36.29 17.85 15.53
C ASP A 418 35.62 19.06 14.83
N ASN A 419 34.85 18.84 13.75
CA ASN A 419 34.19 19.89 12.97
C ASN A 419 32.65 19.72 12.87
N ILE A 420 32.03 18.98 13.79
CA ILE A 420 30.58 18.75 13.77
C ILE A 420 29.90 19.48 14.93
N ASP A 421 29.53 20.73 14.70
CA ASP A 421 28.63 21.46 15.60
C ASP A 421 27.18 21.01 15.34
N LEU A 422 26.74 20.00 16.10
CA LEU A 422 25.36 19.52 16.13
C LEU A 422 24.48 20.37 17.05
N GLU A 423 24.69 21.69 17.09
CA GLU A 423 23.99 22.58 18.02
C GLU A 423 22.47 22.65 17.76
N SER A 424 22.02 22.21 16.59
CA SER A 424 20.60 22.20 16.23
C SER A 424 19.91 20.85 16.47
N LEU A 425 20.66 19.77 16.77
CA LEU A 425 20.10 18.42 16.80
C LEU A 425 19.45 18.12 18.17
N ASP A 426 18.12 17.99 18.15
CA ASP A 426 17.29 17.75 19.34
C ASP A 426 16.97 16.25 19.53
N GLU A 427 16.77 15.50 18.44
CA GLU A 427 16.26 14.12 18.48
C GLU A 427 16.96 13.18 17.47
N ILE A 428 17.29 11.97 17.92
CA ILE A 428 17.80 10.89 17.07
C ILE A 428 16.88 9.66 17.20
N GLU A 429 16.45 9.10 16.08
CA GLU A 429 15.60 7.90 16.02
C GLU A 429 16.25 6.82 15.16
N ILE A 430 16.58 5.67 15.74
CA ILE A 430 17.22 4.55 15.04
C ILE A 430 16.24 3.39 14.94
N ASN A 431 15.99 2.93 13.71
CA ASN A 431 15.05 1.88 13.36
C ASN A 431 15.78 0.62 12.89
N SER A 432 15.20 -0.54 13.23
CA SER A 432 15.73 -1.86 12.88
C SER A 432 17.14 -2.10 13.45
N TYR A 433 17.37 -1.63 14.68
CA TYR A 433 18.65 -1.78 15.36
C TYR A 433 18.95 -3.25 15.66
N LYS A 434 20.14 -3.71 15.27
CA LYS A 434 20.70 -5.00 15.71
C LYS A 434 21.75 -4.71 16.77
N VAL A 435 21.87 -5.58 17.77
CA VAL A 435 22.98 -5.47 18.74
C VAL A 435 24.22 -6.08 18.07
N SER A 436 24.84 -5.37 17.12
CA SER A 436 26.15 -5.72 16.57
C SER A 436 27.22 -4.76 17.09
N HIS A 437 28.49 -5.19 17.07
CA HIS A 437 29.62 -4.35 17.48
C HIS A 437 29.68 -3.02 16.69
N LYS A 438 29.30 -3.04 15.41
CA LYS A 438 29.29 -1.86 14.54
C LYS A 438 28.20 -0.86 14.91
N ASP A 439 27.07 -1.34 15.41
CA ASP A 439 25.95 -0.50 15.82
C ASP A 439 26.25 0.23 17.15
N LEU A 440 26.97 -0.45 18.05
CA LEU A 440 27.47 0.16 19.31
C LEU A 440 28.57 1.19 19.06
N GLU A 441 29.47 0.95 18.09
CA GLU A 441 30.50 1.92 17.69
C GLU A 441 29.87 3.23 17.16
N PHE A 442 28.76 3.13 16.43
CA PHE A 442 27.99 4.30 16.00
C PHE A 442 27.38 5.07 17.18
N LEU A 443 26.78 4.40 18.15
CA LEU A 443 26.22 5.05 19.34
C LEU A 443 27.32 5.70 20.20
N GLU A 444 28.48 5.06 20.33
CA GLU A 444 29.62 5.62 21.05
C GLU A 444 30.22 6.83 20.32
N MET A 445 30.24 6.80 18.98
CA MET A 445 30.63 7.96 18.19
C MET A 445 29.63 9.12 18.36
N LEU A 446 28.32 8.84 18.37
CA LEU A 446 27.30 9.87 18.58
C LEU A 446 27.42 10.54 19.96
N SER A 447 27.70 9.77 21.02
CA SER A 447 27.89 10.35 22.35
C SER A 447 29.12 11.25 22.45
N ARG A 448 30.14 10.99 21.63
CA ARG A 448 31.34 11.82 21.49
C ARG A 448 31.12 13.08 20.64
N CYS A 449 30.04 13.17 19.87
CA CYS A 449 29.72 14.36 19.09
C CYS A 449 29.27 15.52 19.99
N ASN A 450 29.60 16.75 19.62
CA ASN A 450 29.23 17.97 20.36
C ASN A 450 27.74 18.33 20.15
N ALA A 451 26.84 17.43 20.58
CA ALA A 451 25.38 17.62 20.49
C ALA A 451 24.84 18.15 21.84
N LYS A 452 25.23 19.37 22.21
CA LYS A 452 24.83 20.00 23.50
C LYS A 452 23.32 20.08 23.73
N PHE A 453 22.54 20.06 22.64
CA PHE A 453 21.09 20.23 22.65
C PHE A 453 20.32 18.94 22.39
N LEU A 454 20.99 17.79 22.31
CA LEU A 454 20.32 16.51 22.15
C LEU A 454 19.45 16.25 23.39
N LYS A 455 18.14 16.12 23.18
CA LYS A 455 17.16 15.86 24.26
C LYS A 455 16.70 14.42 24.27
N LYS A 456 16.66 13.77 23.10
CA LYS A 456 16.01 12.48 22.95
C LYS A 456 16.73 11.54 21.98
N LEU A 457 16.91 10.30 22.41
CA LEU A 457 17.42 9.18 21.61
C LEU A 457 16.40 8.03 21.66
N VAL A 458 15.89 7.64 20.51
CA VAL A 458 14.91 6.55 20.37
C VAL A 458 15.55 5.38 19.61
N ILE A 459 15.55 4.20 20.19
CA ILE A 459 16.07 2.98 19.57
C ILE A 459 14.95 1.95 19.42
N ASN A 460 14.63 1.62 18.16
CA ASN A 460 13.58 0.70 17.79
C ASN A 460 14.20 -0.64 17.32
N TYR A 461 13.94 -1.72 18.06
CA TYR A 461 14.39 -3.08 17.76
C TYR A 461 13.39 -3.84 16.88
N LYS A 462 13.93 -4.70 16.00
CA LYS A 462 13.14 -5.61 15.15
C LYS A 462 12.96 -6.97 15.84
N MET A 463 11.71 -7.42 16.01
CA MET A 463 11.31 -8.64 16.74
C MET A 463 11.85 -9.97 16.19
N SER A 464 12.49 -10.01 15.01
CA SER A 464 13.03 -11.26 14.43
C SER A 464 14.33 -11.74 15.07
N ILE A 465 14.73 -11.17 16.21
CA ILE A 465 15.92 -11.50 16.98
C ILE A 465 15.42 -11.76 18.40
N THR A 466 15.91 -12.82 19.04
CA THR A 466 15.77 -13.05 20.48
C THR A 466 15.93 -11.70 21.21
N PRO A 467 15.03 -11.33 22.15
CA PRO A 467 15.22 -10.11 22.92
C PRO A 467 16.64 -10.15 23.47
N PRO A 468 17.49 -9.13 23.22
CA PRO A 468 18.83 -9.14 23.78
C PRO A 468 18.74 -9.38 25.29
N GLU A 469 19.86 -9.79 25.90
CA GLU A 469 20.14 -9.55 27.32
C GLU A 469 20.11 -8.02 27.54
N THR A 470 18.88 -7.49 27.56
CA THR A 470 18.52 -6.16 27.04
C THR A 470 18.87 -5.09 28.02
N LYS A 471 18.81 -5.43 29.31
CA LYS A 471 19.01 -4.47 30.39
C LYS A 471 20.45 -3.95 30.41
N GLU A 472 21.45 -4.83 30.34
CA GLU A 472 22.86 -4.42 30.35
C GLU A 472 23.23 -3.57 29.13
N VAL A 473 22.74 -3.93 27.94
CA VAL A 473 22.98 -3.13 26.72
C VAL A 473 22.25 -1.78 26.81
N CYS A 474 21.00 -1.76 27.29
CA CYS A 474 20.26 -0.51 27.47
C CYS A 474 20.92 0.39 28.52
N GLU A 475 21.40 -0.17 29.63
CA GLU A 475 22.15 0.54 30.68
C GLU A 475 23.50 1.05 30.13
N LYS A 476 24.21 0.23 29.36
CA LYS A 476 25.45 0.62 28.70
C LYS A 476 25.24 1.74 27.69
N VAL A 477 24.15 1.72 26.93
CA VAL A 477 23.82 2.82 26.00
C VAL A 477 23.44 4.07 26.80
N ARG A 478 22.61 3.97 27.84
CA ARG A 478 22.24 5.11 28.69
C ARG A 478 23.45 5.75 29.36
N SER A 479 24.43 4.95 29.80
CA SER A 479 25.65 5.47 30.44
C SER A 479 26.59 6.21 29.47
N MET A 480 26.44 6.03 28.16
CA MET A 480 27.21 6.78 27.17
C MET A 480 26.76 8.24 27.04
N TYR A 481 25.50 8.56 27.36
CA TYR A 481 24.92 9.88 27.16
C TYR A 481 24.77 10.64 28.48
N ARG A 482 24.66 11.98 28.40
CA ARG A 482 24.43 12.81 29.58
C ARG A 482 23.05 12.52 30.18
N SER A 483 22.90 12.72 31.48
CA SER A 483 21.65 12.42 32.20
C SER A 483 20.44 13.23 31.71
N GLU A 484 20.65 14.34 31.01
CA GLU A 484 19.57 15.15 30.43
C GLU A 484 19.00 14.56 29.12
N VAL A 485 19.65 13.56 28.51
CA VAL A 485 19.19 12.91 27.28
C VAL A 485 18.23 11.78 27.62
N GLU A 486 16.97 11.89 27.18
CA GLU A 486 15.99 10.81 27.31
C GLU A 486 16.29 9.70 26.29
N VAL A 487 16.69 8.52 26.78
CA VAL A 487 16.91 7.34 25.93
C VAL A 487 15.75 6.35 26.08
N GLU A 488 14.99 6.15 25.00
CA GLU A 488 13.83 5.26 24.95
C GLU A 488 14.08 4.06 24.05
N PHE A 489 13.56 2.90 24.46
CA PHE A 489 13.69 1.65 23.69
C PHE A 489 12.33 1.06 23.37
N TYR A 490 12.11 0.75 22.09
CA TYR A 490 10.85 0.14 21.63
C TYR A 490 11.09 -1.14 20.83
N LEU A 491 10.12 -2.04 20.88
CA LEU A 491 10.02 -3.21 20.02
C LEU A 491 8.95 -2.96 18.96
N PHE A 492 9.28 -3.25 17.70
CA PHE A 492 8.31 -3.29 16.61
C PHE A 492 7.79 -4.74 16.45
N PRO A 493 6.53 -5.03 16.83
CA PRO A 493 5.91 -6.31 16.55
C PRO A 493 5.54 -6.42 15.06
N ASP A 494 5.88 -7.53 14.42
CA ASP A 494 5.35 -7.89 13.11
C ASP A 494 3.88 -8.31 13.28
N GLY A 495 2.97 -7.33 13.22
CA GLY A 495 1.52 -7.53 13.29
C GLY A 495 0.79 -6.42 12.54
N PRO A 496 -0.46 -6.67 12.08
CA PRO A 496 -1.20 -5.76 11.19
C PRO A 496 -1.47 -4.37 11.79
N ASP A 497 -1.37 -4.22 13.12
CA ASP A 497 -1.60 -2.96 13.84
C ASP A 497 -0.34 -2.11 14.05
N GLY A 498 0.87 -2.62 13.76
CA GLY A 498 2.12 -1.84 13.68
C GLY A 498 2.49 -0.93 14.86
N ARG A 499 1.88 -1.10 16.05
CA ARG A 499 2.17 -0.25 17.22
C ARG A 499 3.46 -0.71 17.90
N ARG A 500 4.41 0.21 17.98
CA ARG A 500 5.65 0.05 18.77
C ARG A 500 5.34 -0.05 20.27
N VAL A 501 5.96 -1.01 20.95
CA VAL A 501 5.80 -1.26 22.39
C VAL A 501 7.07 -0.86 23.11
N ARG A 502 6.96 0.06 24.07
CA ARG A 502 8.06 0.43 24.96
C ARG A 502 8.32 -0.74 25.91
N PHE A 503 9.57 -1.16 26.07
CA PHE A 503 9.90 -2.37 26.85
C PHE A 503 10.94 -2.15 27.94
N ASP A 504 11.39 -0.90 28.11
CA ASP A 504 12.38 -0.49 29.08
C ASP A 504 11.80 0.09 30.37
#